data_AF-A0A1V5SAY2-F1
#
_entry.id   AF-A0A1V5SAY2-F1
#
_cell.length_a   1.000
_cell.length_b   1.000
_cell.length_c   1.000
_cell.angle_alpha   90.00
_cell.angle_beta   90.00
_cell.angle_gamma   90.00
#
_symmetry.space_group_name_H-M   'P 1'
#
loop_
_entity.id
_entity.type
_entity.pdbx_description
1 polymer ?
#
loop_
_entity_poly.entity_id
_entity_poly.type
_entity_poly.pdbx_seq_one_letter_code
_entity_poly.pdbx_strand_id
1 'polypeptide(L)'
;MTNERLMKKGTVFLVGALLAIMLPGTLCAKSAKFKGKATHLYKDVFDQNVYYEGVNQLDFGRWGRKLFDREIPAANINIFDEVPDSAFFTNRHARKRLSAEELEKGYSETEGPDLSAPMTVTKGKQEGLHPGFFIRDARGDAYCLKFDAEGYLELATAAEVIASRFYYAIGYNVPQYTMFRFRPEDIVAGENAYTYDDTGFRKKMTPDLLDQYLSFLPITEEGEYLASASKIVPGRNAGYFSFYSRRKDDPEDTINHRDRREIRAISVFSMWLNNYDVREDNTLDMEVVENGRPVIKHYLIDFNSALGAAHGGPKPPMFGHEYMIDYGETAKAFLSLGLWEKPWQKKWRVVDERPYESPAVGYFSNEGFDPESHKVQLPYETFRVLTKADGFWAAKIMKSFTDEDVRAMVKAGRYSNAEDEDYIAKTLIERRDMIARYWFSQTTPLDQFELSGNVLRFRDLALHYGWGDPDAIDYTAEVFAGSKRRKPDEILTSQEPVFSLNPRYISPNRTVELRIRVSRRGDEDPSPYIKIILDEGGVRQIRHED
;
A
#
# COMPACT_ATOMS: atom_id res chain seq x y z
N MET A 1 -17.56 -34.39 1.01
CA MET A 1 -17.96 -33.36 0.03
C MET A 1 -16.75 -32.95 -0.82
N THR A 2 -16.23 -33.85 -1.66
CA THR A 2 -14.82 -33.75 -2.14
C THR A 2 -14.63 -33.79 -3.66
N ASN A 3 -15.69 -33.75 -4.47
CA ASN A 3 -15.55 -33.83 -5.94
C ASN A 3 -15.95 -32.55 -6.71
N GLU A 4 -16.76 -31.65 -6.16
CA GLU A 4 -17.16 -30.42 -6.89
C GLU A 4 -16.10 -29.30 -6.88
N ARG A 5 -15.26 -29.22 -5.84
CA ARG A 5 -14.15 -28.24 -5.79
C ARG A 5 -12.98 -28.60 -6.72
N LEU A 6 -12.82 -29.87 -7.11
CA LEU A 6 -11.77 -30.30 -8.05
C LEU A 6 -12.12 -29.97 -9.51
N MET A 7 -13.39 -30.10 -9.91
CA MET A 7 -13.79 -29.87 -11.30
C MET A 7 -13.73 -28.39 -11.72
N LYS A 8 -13.95 -27.44 -10.81
CA LYS A 8 -13.79 -26.00 -11.11
C LYS A 8 -12.33 -25.57 -11.35
N LYS A 9 -11.34 -26.33 -10.85
CA LYS A 9 -9.90 -26.03 -11.00
C LYS A 9 -9.27 -26.65 -12.25
N GLY A 10 -9.88 -27.70 -12.82
CA GLY A 10 -9.36 -28.39 -14.01
C GLY A 10 -9.61 -27.67 -15.34
N THR A 11 -10.72 -26.93 -15.48
CA THR A 11 -11.11 -26.30 -16.75
C THR A 11 -10.25 -25.08 -17.11
N VAL A 12 -9.60 -24.44 -16.13
CA VAL A 12 -8.67 -23.32 -16.34
C VAL A 12 -7.38 -23.80 -17.05
N PHE A 13 -7.06 -25.09 -16.96
CA PHE A 13 -5.83 -25.68 -17.51
C PHE A 13 -5.76 -25.65 -19.04
N LEU A 14 -6.91 -25.65 -19.73
CA LEU A 14 -6.94 -25.76 -21.20
C LEU A 14 -7.01 -24.40 -21.92
N VAL A 15 -7.60 -23.38 -21.30
CA VAL A 15 -7.82 -22.07 -21.96
C VAL A 15 -6.58 -21.17 -21.89
N GLY A 16 -5.80 -21.24 -20.80
CA GLY A 16 -4.58 -20.45 -20.65
C GLY A 16 -3.43 -20.88 -21.57
N ALA A 17 -3.36 -22.16 -21.93
CA ALA A 17 -2.29 -22.68 -22.79
C ALA A 17 -2.49 -22.37 -24.28
N LEU A 18 -3.73 -22.16 -24.73
CA LEU A 18 -4.06 -21.92 -26.14
C LEU A 18 -3.88 -20.46 -26.58
N LEU A 19 -3.89 -19.51 -25.66
CA LEU A 19 -3.66 -18.08 -25.96
C LEU A 19 -2.17 -17.69 -26.03
N ALA A 20 -1.25 -18.57 -25.64
CA ALA A 20 0.19 -18.30 -25.64
C ALA A 20 0.91 -18.65 -26.96
N ILE A 21 0.22 -19.17 -27.99
CA ILE A 21 0.85 -19.76 -29.19
C ILE A 21 0.56 -18.98 -30.49
N MET A 22 0.31 -17.67 -30.44
CA MET A 22 0.31 -16.85 -31.66
C MET A 22 1.18 -15.59 -31.53
N LEU A 23 2.48 -15.77 -31.75
CA LEU A 23 3.37 -14.68 -32.17
C LEU A 23 4.00 -15.08 -33.51
N PRO A 24 3.71 -14.38 -34.63
CA PRO A 24 4.45 -14.57 -35.86
C PRO A 24 5.86 -14.04 -35.66
N GLY A 25 6.85 -14.92 -35.75
CA GLY A 25 8.25 -14.54 -35.81
C GLY A 25 8.54 -13.84 -37.13
N THR A 26 8.77 -12.54 -37.09
CA THR A 26 9.49 -11.81 -38.14
C THR A 26 10.64 -11.03 -37.52
N LEU A 27 11.83 -11.31 -38.03
CA LEU A 27 13.09 -10.65 -37.70
C LEU A 27 12.99 -9.16 -37.98
N CYS A 28 12.85 -8.33 -36.94
CA CYS A 28 12.94 -6.88 -37.06
C CYS A 28 14.36 -6.42 -36.72
N ALA A 29 14.96 -5.66 -37.64
CA ALA A 29 16.30 -5.11 -37.53
C ALA A 29 16.45 -4.19 -36.30
N LYS A 30 17.69 -4.15 -35.75
CA LYS A 30 18.13 -3.37 -34.58
C LYS A 30 17.21 -2.18 -34.26
N SER A 31 16.37 -2.34 -33.25
CA SER A 31 15.59 -1.24 -32.68
C SER A 31 16.52 -0.17 -32.13
N ALA A 32 16.18 1.10 -32.38
CA ALA A 32 16.85 2.22 -31.73
C ALA A 32 16.75 2.03 -30.22
N LYS A 33 17.87 2.14 -29.49
CA LYS A 33 17.86 2.19 -28.03
C LYS A 33 17.15 3.46 -27.59
N PHE A 34 15.85 3.36 -27.32
CA PHE A 34 15.10 4.41 -26.65
C PHE A 34 15.72 4.67 -25.28
N LYS A 35 15.94 5.95 -24.93
CA LYS A 35 16.43 6.34 -23.61
C LYS A 35 15.36 6.01 -22.58
N GLY A 36 15.77 5.30 -21.53
CA GLY A 36 14.91 4.43 -20.71
C GLY A 36 13.77 5.04 -19.90
N LYS A 37 13.46 6.35 -19.96
CA LYS A 37 12.48 6.95 -19.05
C LYS A 37 11.00 6.76 -19.46
N ALA A 38 10.66 6.87 -20.74
CA ALA A 38 9.28 6.65 -21.22
C ALA A 38 8.90 5.16 -21.35
N THR A 39 9.87 4.26 -21.13
CA THR A 39 9.71 2.80 -21.28
C THR A 39 9.33 2.10 -19.98
N HIS A 40 9.33 2.76 -18.82
CA HIS A 40 9.16 2.08 -17.55
C HIS A 40 7.73 1.57 -17.31
N LEU A 41 6.69 2.40 -17.51
CA LEU A 41 5.30 1.94 -17.39
C LEU A 41 4.99 0.79 -18.35
N TYR A 42 5.34 0.92 -19.63
CA TYR A 42 5.09 -0.15 -20.62
C TYR A 42 5.87 -1.43 -20.31
N LYS A 43 7.11 -1.28 -19.82
CA LYS A 43 7.91 -2.41 -19.33
C LYS A 43 7.19 -3.07 -18.16
N ASP A 44 6.74 -2.32 -17.16
CA ASP A 44 6.07 -2.88 -15.98
C ASP A 44 4.73 -3.53 -16.34
N VAL A 45 3.97 -2.94 -17.26
CA VAL A 45 2.75 -3.55 -17.82
C VAL A 45 3.08 -4.88 -18.48
N PHE A 46 4.11 -4.94 -19.33
CA PHE A 46 4.53 -6.19 -19.98
C PHE A 46 5.07 -7.21 -18.98
N ASP A 47 5.96 -6.79 -18.09
CA ASP A 47 6.63 -7.65 -17.13
C ASP A 47 5.58 -8.29 -16.20
N GLN A 48 4.69 -7.49 -15.62
CA GLN A 48 3.73 -7.99 -14.63
C GLN A 48 2.58 -8.76 -15.28
N ASN A 49 2.00 -8.27 -16.39
CA ASN A 49 0.82 -8.93 -16.98
C ASN A 49 1.18 -10.07 -17.95
N VAL A 50 2.38 -10.09 -18.54
CA VAL A 50 2.76 -11.09 -19.56
C VAL A 50 3.88 -11.98 -19.06
N TYR A 51 5.06 -11.41 -18.78
CA TYR A 51 6.25 -12.19 -18.46
C TYR A 51 6.09 -12.97 -17.16
N TYR A 52 5.80 -12.29 -16.05
CA TYR A 52 5.65 -12.93 -14.75
C TYR A 52 4.40 -13.80 -14.67
N GLU A 53 3.28 -13.43 -15.31
CA GLU A 53 2.12 -14.33 -15.39
C GLU A 53 2.48 -15.66 -16.04
N GLY A 54 3.22 -15.64 -17.15
CA GLY A 54 3.68 -16.84 -17.84
C GLY A 54 4.71 -17.64 -17.03
N VAL A 55 5.77 -16.98 -16.55
CA VAL A 55 6.85 -17.61 -15.77
C VAL A 55 6.31 -18.20 -14.47
N ASN A 56 5.37 -17.53 -13.80
CA ASN A 56 4.75 -18.02 -12.58
C ASN A 56 3.85 -19.25 -12.83
N GLN A 57 3.41 -19.54 -14.07
CA GLN A 57 2.77 -20.83 -14.38
C GLN A 57 3.78 -21.98 -14.42
N LEU A 58 5.07 -21.69 -14.64
CA LEU A 58 6.15 -22.67 -14.70
C LEU A 58 6.78 -22.93 -13.31
N ASP A 59 6.45 -22.14 -12.29
CA ASP A 59 6.83 -22.41 -10.90
C ASP A 59 5.97 -23.57 -10.34
N PHE A 60 6.43 -24.81 -10.49
CA PHE A 60 5.79 -25.99 -9.91
C PHE A 60 5.68 -25.92 -8.38
N GLY A 61 6.60 -25.21 -7.72
CA GLY A 61 6.53 -24.95 -6.28
C GLY A 61 5.32 -24.10 -5.93
N ARG A 62 5.00 -23.08 -6.74
CA ARG A 62 3.78 -22.27 -6.61
C ARG A 62 2.52 -23.11 -6.76
N TRP A 63 2.49 -24.01 -7.74
CA TRP A 63 1.36 -24.92 -7.91
C TRP A 63 1.20 -25.89 -6.75
N GLY A 64 2.31 -26.48 -6.28
CA GLY A 64 2.31 -27.31 -5.07
C GLY A 64 1.76 -26.54 -3.87
N ARG A 65 2.26 -25.32 -3.63
CA ARG A 65 1.76 -24.43 -2.56
C ARG A 65 0.26 -24.17 -2.69
N LYS A 66 -0.22 -23.81 -3.89
CA LYS A 66 -1.64 -23.55 -4.16
C LYS A 66 -2.54 -24.78 -4.02
N LEU A 67 -2.02 -25.97 -4.32
CA LEU A 67 -2.75 -27.24 -4.18
C LEU A 67 -2.85 -27.70 -2.72
N PHE A 68 -1.83 -27.42 -1.91
CA PHE A 68 -1.75 -27.81 -0.51
C PHE A 68 -2.02 -26.68 0.48
N ASP A 69 -2.52 -25.54 -0.01
CA ASP A 69 -2.84 -24.34 0.77
C ASP A 69 -1.67 -23.89 1.67
N ARG A 70 -0.47 -23.83 1.09
CA ARG A 70 0.75 -23.41 1.81
C ARG A 70 1.15 -22.01 1.39
N GLU A 71 1.00 -21.08 2.32
CA GLU A 71 1.47 -19.71 2.15
C GLU A 71 3.00 -19.62 2.31
N ILE A 72 3.59 -18.50 1.89
CA ILE A 72 5.03 -18.22 2.07
C ILE A 72 5.14 -17.23 3.24
N PRO A 73 5.60 -17.66 4.42
CA PRO A 73 5.74 -16.76 5.56
C PRO A 73 6.69 -15.61 5.24
N ALA A 74 6.44 -14.43 5.82
CA ALA A 74 7.37 -13.31 5.73
C ALA A 74 8.72 -13.67 6.38
N ALA A 75 9.81 -13.26 5.74
CA ALA A 75 11.17 -13.59 6.15
C ALA A 75 11.81 -12.56 7.09
N ASN A 76 11.27 -11.35 7.17
CA ASN A 76 11.89 -10.21 7.85
C ASN A 76 11.22 -9.84 9.19
N ILE A 77 10.49 -10.76 9.80
CA ILE A 77 9.77 -10.53 11.05
C ILE A 77 10.54 -11.01 12.27
N ASN A 78 10.36 -10.34 13.40
CA ASN A 78 11.00 -10.69 14.66
C ASN A 78 10.27 -11.85 15.38
N ILE A 79 10.75 -12.21 16.57
CA ILE A 79 10.19 -13.29 17.40
C ILE A 79 8.77 -12.98 17.93
N PHE A 80 8.29 -11.76 17.81
CA PHE A 80 6.94 -11.34 18.22
C PHE A 80 6.01 -11.13 17.02
N ASP A 81 6.40 -11.62 15.84
CA ASP A 81 5.60 -11.50 14.61
C ASP A 81 5.41 -10.04 14.15
N GLU A 82 6.40 -9.19 14.45
CA GLU A 82 6.40 -7.77 14.06
C GLU A 82 7.54 -7.47 13.08
N VAL A 83 7.36 -6.43 12.26
CA VAL A 83 8.42 -5.91 11.38
C VAL A 83 9.36 -4.99 12.17
N PRO A 84 10.65 -5.31 12.33
CA PRO A 84 11.62 -4.41 12.95
C PRO A 84 11.95 -3.22 12.02
N ASP A 85 12.48 -2.16 12.61
CA ASP A 85 12.96 -0.99 11.85
C ASP A 85 14.07 -1.40 10.86
N SER A 86 14.01 -0.82 9.66
CA SER A 86 14.95 -1.08 8.56
C SER A 86 15.03 0.11 7.61
N ALA A 87 15.84 0.00 6.56
CA ALA A 87 15.93 1.00 5.48
C ALA A 87 14.60 1.21 4.72
N PHE A 88 13.64 0.28 4.81
CA PHE A 88 12.32 0.37 4.16
C PHE A 88 11.25 0.99 5.07
N PHE A 89 11.35 0.74 6.38
CA PHE A 89 10.24 0.95 7.30
C PHE A 89 10.75 1.30 8.70
N THR A 90 10.13 2.28 9.33
CA THR A 90 10.36 2.65 10.73
C THR A 90 9.02 2.62 11.46
N ASN A 91 8.94 1.93 12.59
CA ASN A 91 7.73 1.87 13.40
C ASN A 91 7.46 3.24 14.05
N ARG A 92 6.54 4.02 13.45
CA ARG A 92 6.18 5.38 13.91
C ARG A 92 4.90 5.36 14.75
N HIS A 93 3.76 5.79 14.18
CA HIS A 93 2.55 6.11 14.94
C HIS A 93 2.02 4.94 15.80
N ALA A 94 2.01 3.73 15.23
CA ALA A 94 1.55 2.52 15.92
C ALA A 94 2.41 2.12 17.13
N ARG A 95 3.69 2.52 17.15
CA ARG A 95 4.63 2.24 18.24
C ARG A 95 4.70 3.37 19.25
N LYS A 96 4.75 4.61 18.77
CA LYS A 96 4.73 5.83 19.58
C LYS A 96 3.78 6.80 18.89
N ARG A 97 2.63 7.05 19.55
CA ARG A 97 1.59 7.91 19.02
C ARG A 97 2.16 9.30 18.70
N LEU A 98 2.03 9.70 17.45
CA LEU A 98 2.33 11.06 16.98
C LEU A 98 1.20 12.00 17.41
N SER A 99 1.52 13.26 17.70
CA SER A 99 0.51 14.30 17.95
C SER A 99 -0.26 14.65 16.68
N ALA A 100 -1.42 15.28 16.82
CA ALA A 100 -2.22 15.74 15.68
C ALA A 100 -1.43 16.71 14.77
N GLU A 101 -0.60 17.57 15.35
CA GLU A 101 0.28 18.48 14.60
C GLU A 101 1.36 17.73 13.81
N GLU A 102 1.99 16.72 14.42
CA GLU A 102 2.96 15.86 13.71
C GLU A 102 2.31 15.05 12.59
N LEU A 103 1.05 14.64 12.74
CA LEU A 103 0.28 13.92 11.73
C LEU A 103 -0.12 14.82 10.55
N GLU A 104 -0.62 16.03 10.82
CA GLU A 104 -0.91 17.04 9.78
C GLU A 104 0.37 17.43 9.02
N LYS A 105 1.47 17.64 9.76
CA LYS A 105 2.77 18.01 9.19
C LYS A 105 3.42 16.88 8.39
N GLY A 106 3.32 15.64 8.85
CA GLY A 106 4.03 14.49 8.29
C GLY A 106 5.54 14.65 8.22
N TYR A 107 6.18 14.01 7.23
CA TYR A 107 7.58 14.28 6.95
C TYR A 107 7.72 15.65 6.28
N SER A 108 8.36 16.58 6.98
CA SER A 108 8.68 17.89 6.43
C SER A 108 9.96 18.45 7.03
N GLU A 109 10.88 18.88 6.17
CA GLU A 109 12.15 19.53 6.54
C GLU A 109 12.00 21.05 6.59
N THR A 110 11.05 21.60 5.83
CA THR A 110 10.79 23.04 5.67
C THR A 110 9.28 23.29 5.56
N GLU A 111 8.85 24.54 5.54
CA GLU A 111 7.43 24.90 5.34
C GLU A 111 7.01 24.87 3.85
N GLY A 112 7.89 24.47 2.93
CA GLY A 112 7.66 24.49 1.48
C GLY A 112 8.64 25.41 0.74
N PRO A 113 8.52 25.56 -0.60
CA PRO A 113 9.41 26.41 -1.39
C PRO A 113 9.48 27.86 -0.87
N ASP A 114 10.68 28.44 -0.84
CA ASP A 114 10.88 29.85 -0.49
C ASP A 114 10.45 30.80 -1.60
N LEU A 115 9.58 31.75 -1.26
CA LEU A 115 9.09 32.80 -2.15
C LEU A 115 9.75 34.16 -1.90
N SER A 116 10.84 34.25 -1.12
CA SER A 116 11.57 35.51 -0.93
C SER A 116 12.18 36.07 -2.24
N ALA A 117 12.29 35.24 -3.27
CA ALA A 117 12.63 35.60 -4.65
C ALA A 117 11.94 34.61 -5.61
N PRO A 118 11.74 34.97 -6.90
CA PRO A 118 11.11 34.07 -7.85
C PRO A 118 11.86 32.73 -7.98
N MET A 119 11.11 31.63 -7.93
CA MET A 119 11.63 30.28 -8.11
C MET A 119 12.09 30.08 -9.54
N THR A 120 13.21 29.39 -9.71
CA THR A 120 13.78 29.13 -11.02
C THR A 120 13.42 27.73 -11.51
N VAL A 121 12.67 27.63 -12.61
CA VAL A 121 12.45 26.37 -13.32
C VAL A 121 13.78 25.86 -13.85
N THR A 122 14.12 24.62 -13.54
CA THR A 122 15.30 23.92 -14.06
C THR A 122 14.94 22.89 -15.12
N LYS A 123 13.75 22.29 -15.01
CA LYS A 123 13.26 21.32 -15.99
C LYS A 123 11.73 21.30 -16.02
N GLY A 124 11.15 21.34 -17.22
CA GLY A 124 9.75 20.98 -17.46
C GLY A 124 9.56 19.47 -17.40
N LYS A 125 8.53 19.04 -16.67
CA LYS A 125 8.03 17.66 -16.65
C LYS A 125 6.74 17.66 -17.46
N GLN A 126 6.79 17.14 -18.68
CA GLN A 126 5.60 16.98 -19.51
C GLN A 126 5.18 15.50 -19.47
N GLU A 127 4.00 15.22 -18.94
CA GLU A 127 3.33 13.92 -18.99
C GLU A 127 1.97 14.12 -19.67
N GLY A 128 1.95 14.01 -21.01
CA GLY A 128 0.77 14.33 -21.80
C GLY A 128 0.41 15.82 -21.72
N LEU A 129 -0.85 16.12 -21.35
CA LEU A 129 -1.41 17.48 -21.29
C LEU A 129 -1.20 18.18 -19.94
N HIS A 130 -0.65 17.51 -18.91
CA HIS A 130 -0.48 18.09 -17.57
C HIS A 130 0.98 18.49 -17.33
N PRO A 131 1.31 19.80 -17.29
CA PRO A 131 2.66 20.26 -17.03
C PRO A 131 3.00 20.18 -15.54
N GLY A 132 4.25 19.83 -15.25
CA GLY A 132 4.88 19.97 -13.93
C GLY A 132 6.27 20.57 -14.06
N PHE A 133 6.85 21.01 -12.94
CA PHE A 133 8.14 21.72 -12.98
C PHE A 133 9.10 21.23 -11.90
N PHE A 134 10.33 20.93 -12.30
CA PHE A 134 11.44 20.90 -11.35
C PHE A 134 11.94 22.32 -11.17
N ILE A 135 11.86 22.84 -9.95
CA ILE A 135 12.26 24.21 -9.59
C ILE A 135 13.40 24.21 -8.58
N ARG A 136 14.08 25.36 -8.47
CA ARG A 136 14.90 25.73 -7.32
C ARG A 136 14.33 27.00 -6.70
N ASP A 137 14.16 26.99 -5.38
CA ASP A 137 13.67 28.14 -4.64
C ASP A 137 14.81 29.11 -4.27
N ALA A 138 14.48 30.18 -3.53
CA ALA A 138 15.46 31.19 -3.10
C ALA A 138 16.53 30.66 -2.13
N ARG A 139 16.26 29.57 -1.39
CA ARG A 139 17.24 28.88 -0.52
C ARG A 139 18.13 27.92 -1.29
N GLY A 140 17.81 27.64 -2.56
CA GLY A 140 18.49 26.66 -3.38
C GLY A 140 17.95 25.23 -3.21
N ASP A 141 16.89 25.05 -2.42
CA ASP A 141 16.19 23.77 -2.30
C ASP A 141 15.53 23.42 -3.63
N ALA A 142 15.56 22.14 -4.00
CA ALA A 142 14.96 21.64 -5.24
C ALA A 142 13.61 20.97 -4.97
N TYR A 143 12.61 21.30 -5.79
CA TYR A 143 11.27 20.72 -5.71
C TYR A 143 10.77 20.26 -7.08
N CYS A 144 9.89 19.27 -7.09
CA CYS A 144 9.03 18.94 -8.22
C CYS A 144 7.61 19.44 -7.89
N LEU A 145 7.15 20.45 -8.62
CA LEU A 145 5.79 20.96 -8.57
C LEU A 145 4.90 20.11 -9.47
N LYS A 146 3.81 19.59 -8.90
CA LYS A 146 2.74 18.87 -9.61
C LYS A 146 1.41 19.59 -9.38
N PHE A 147 0.56 19.58 -10.39
CA PHE A 147 -0.66 20.37 -10.42
C PHE A 147 -1.88 19.50 -10.71
N ASP A 148 -3.05 20.04 -10.42
CA ASP A 148 -4.32 19.42 -10.77
C ASP A 148 -4.67 19.60 -12.25
N ALA A 149 -5.60 18.77 -12.73
CA ALA A 149 -6.21 18.94 -14.03
C ALA A 149 -7.23 20.10 -14.02
N GLU A 150 -7.47 20.70 -15.19
CA GLU A 150 -8.52 21.70 -15.37
C GLU A 150 -9.88 21.17 -14.90
N GLY A 151 -10.60 21.95 -14.09
CA GLY A 151 -11.90 21.57 -13.53
C GLY A 151 -11.84 20.66 -12.28
N TYR A 152 -10.63 20.27 -11.83
CA TYR A 152 -10.43 19.36 -10.69
C TYR A 152 -9.42 19.90 -9.67
N LEU A 153 -9.47 21.21 -9.38
CA LEU A 153 -8.66 21.81 -8.31
C LEU A 153 -8.80 21.01 -7.01
N GLU A 154 -7.67 20.86 -6.30
CA GLU A 154 -7.56 20.17 -5.02
C GLU A 154 -7.73 18.63 -5.10
N LEU A 155 -7.87 18.04 -6.29
CA LEU A 155 -8.05 16.59 -6.42
C LEU A 155 -6.75 15.80 -6.22
N ALA A 156 -5.80 15.92 -7.15
CA ALA A 156 -4.57 15.16 -7.16
C ALA A 156 -3.52 15.74 -6.21
N THR A 157 -3.49 17.07 -6.07
CA THR A 157 -2.59 17.78 -5.14
C THR A 157 -2.89 17.43 -3.69
N ALA A 158 -4.17 17.50 -3.27
CA ALA A 158 -4.56 17.10 -1.91
C ALA A 158 -4.37 15.61 -1.68
N ALA A 159 -4.74 14.75 -2.65
CA ALA A 159 -4.52 13.31 -2.56
C ALA A 159 -3.04 12.97 -2.33
N GLU A 160 -2.12 13.65 -3.04
CA GLU A 160 -0.68 13.40 -2.89
C GLU A 160 -0.16 13.77 -1.50
N VAL A 161 -0.55 14.95 -1.01
CA VAL A 161 -0.12 15.43 0.31
C VAL A 161 -0.72 14.57 1.41
N ILE A 162 -2.04 14.31 1.39
CA ILE A 162 -2.71 13.48 2.40
C ILE A 162 -2.10 12.08 2.44
N ALA A 163 -2.01 11.39 1.30
CA ALA A 163 -1.47 10.03 1.26
C ALA A 163 -0.02 9.96 1.77
N SER A 164 0.80 10.99 1.51
CA SER A 164 2.16 11.05 2.06
C SER A 164 2.17 11.07 3.60
N ARG A 165 1.19 11.73 4.25
CA ARG A 165 1.06 11.76 5.72
C ARG A 165 0.75 10.38 6.27
N PHE A 166 -0.17 9.66 5.63
CA PHE A 166 -0.50 8.29 6.02
C PHE A 166 0.69 7.34 5.86
N TYR A 167 1.33 7.30 4.69
CA TYR A 167 2.49 6.41 4.48
C TYR A 167 3.63 6.72 5.44
N TYR A 168 3.89 8.01 5.71
CA TYR A 168 4.86 8.41 6.73
C TYR A 168 4.46 7.90 8.12
N ALA A 169 3.25 8.19 8.59
CA ALA A 169 2.80 7.83 9.92
C ALA A 169 2.71 6.31 10.13
N ILE A 170 2.35 5.56 9.07
CA ILE A 170 2.37 4.09 9.03
C ILE A 170 3.79 3.57 9.26
N GLY A 171 4.78 4.11 8.56
CA GLY A 171 6.19 3.78 8.79
C GLY A 171 7.09 3.80 7.55
N TYR A 172 6.55 4.02 6.36
CA TYR A 172 7.35 4.11 5.13
C TYR A 172 8.14 5.41 5.06
N ASN A 173 9.27 5.41 4.35
CA ASN A 173 9.94 6.66 4.03
C ASN A 173 9.25 7.32 2.84
N VAL A 174 8.98 8.62 2.95
CA VAL A 174 8.40 9.43 1.89
C VAL A 174 9.17 10.75 1.79
N PRO A 175 9.28 11.35 0.60
CA PRO A 175 9.73 12.73 0.47
C PRO A 175 8.82 13.71 1.19
N GLN A 176 9.29 14.95 1.39
CA GLN A 176 8.42 16.03 1.83
C GLN A 176 7.46 16.40 0.69
N TYR A 177 6.16 16.37 0.98
CA TYR A 177 5.11 16.91 0.12
C TYR A 177 4.41 18.05 0.84
N THR A 178 4.23 19.18 0.16
CA THR A 178 3.65 20.40 0.73
C THR A 178 2.59 20.97 -0.21
N MET A 179 1.40 21.28 0.30
CA MET A 179 0.44 22.10 -0.44
C MET A 179 0.99 23.51 -0.57
N PHE A 180 1.14 23.99 -1.81
CA PHE A 180 1.88 25.19 -2.11
C PHE A 180 1.10 26.07 -3.10
N ARG A 181 0.93 27.35 -2.72
CA ARG A 181 0.31 28.37 -3.55
C ARG A 181 1.34 29.41 -3.95
N PHE A 182 1.32 29.85 -5.20
CA PHE A 182 2.21 30.90 -5.70
C PHE A 182 1.57 31.64 -6.87
N ARG A 183 2.03 32.86 -7.13
CA ARG A 183 1.52 33.70 -8.22
C ARG A 183 2.36 33.53 -9.48
N PRO A 184 1.85 33.89 -10.67
CA PRO A 184 2.61 33.83 -11.91
C PRO A 184 3.98 34.54 -11.85
N GLU A 185 4.09 35.66 -11.13
CA GLU A 185 5.34 36.41 -10.95
C GLU A 185 6.40 35.71 -10.08
N ASP A 186 6.00 34.68 -9.33
CA ASP A 186 6.87 33.95 -8.40
C ASP A 186 7.67 32.84 -9.09
N ILE A 187 7.51 32.63 -10.40
CA ILE A 187 8.19 31.58 -11.15
C ILE A 187 8.82 32.11 -12.44
N VAL A 188 10.07 31.73 -12.70
CA VAL A 188 10.80 32.15 -13.90
C VAL A 188 11.53 30.99 -14.55
N ALA A 189 11.70 31.04 -15.87
CA ALA A 189 12.49 30.07 -16.61
C ALA A 189 13.99 30.28 -16.33
N GLY A 190 14.68 29.24 -15.83
CA GLY A 190 16.12 29.29 -15.64
C GLY A 190 16.91 29.36 -16.96
N GLU A 191 18.11 29.95 -16.92
CA GLU A 191 18.94 30.17 -18.11
C GLU A 191 19.22 28.86 -18.90
N ASN A 192 19.45 27.78 -18.18
CA ASN A 192 19.75 26.43 -18.70
C ASN A 192 18.55 25.47 -18.61
N ALA A 193 17.36 26.01 -18.32
CA ALA A 193 16.16 25.22 -18.15
C ALA A 193 15.72 24.59 -19.47
N TYR A 194 15.14 23.39 -19.38
CA TYR A 194 14.75 22.62 -20.55
C TYR A 194 13.50 21.79 -20.30
N THR A 195 12.80 21.42 -21.37
CA THR A 195 11.68 20.47 -21.35
C THR A 195 11.90 19.43 -22.46
N TYR A 196 11.02 18.44 -22.54
CA TYR A 196 10.89 17.55 -23.68
C TYR A 196 9.56 17.83 -24.36
N ASP A 197 9.51 17.80 -25.68
CA ASP A 197 8.23 17.78 -26.39
C ASP A 197 7.64 16.37 -26.49
N ASP A 198 6.44 16.27 -27.06
CA ASP A 198 5.69 15.02 -27.23
C ASP A 198 6.42 14.00 -28.12
N THR A 199 7.41 14.44 -28.90
CA THR A 199 8.26 13.57 -29.72
C THR A 199 9.53 13.11 -28.97
N GLY A 200 9.72 13.57 -27.74
CA GLY A 200 10.86 13.25 -26.88
C GLY A 200 12.11 14.09 -27.17
N PHE A 201 12.03 15.14 -27.99
CA PHE A 201 13.15 16.03 -28.25
C PHE A 201 13.28 17.08 -27.15
N ARG A 202 14.52 17.33 -26.73
CA ARG A 202 14.84 18.33 -25.72
C ARG A 202 14.67 19.73 -26.29
N LYS A 203 13.85 20.56 -25.65
CA LYS A 203 13.66 21.99 -25.96
C LYS A 203 14.16 22.85 -24.81
N LYS A 204 14.64 24.06 -25.12
CA LYS A 204 14.93 25.07 -24.09
C LYS A 204 13.60 25.53 -23.48
N MET A 205 13.56 25.69 -22.16
CA MET A 205 12.44 26.33 -21.49
C MET A 205 12.63 27.85 -21.63
N THR A 206 11.91 28.48 -22.56
CA THR A 206 11.88 29.93 -22.71
C THR A 206 10.79 30.53 -21.82
N PRO A 207 10.84 31.85 -21.51
CA PRO A 207 9.74 32.53 -20.82
C PRO A 207 8.39 32.29 -21.50
N ASP A 208 8.29 32.49 -22.81
CA ASP A 208 7.04 32.27 -23.56
C ASP A 208 6.51 30.82 -23.45
N LEU A 209 7.40 29.83 -23.40
CA LEU A 209 7.02 28.42 -23.26
C LEU A 209 6.57 28.10 -21.83
N LEU A 210 7.20 28.72 -20.83
CA LEU A 210 6.76 28.62 -19.45
C LEU A 210 5.36 29.24 -19.31
N ASP A 211 5.14 30.43 -19.84
CA ASP A 211 3.83 31.11 -19.82
C ASP A 211 2.77 30.27 -20.53
N GLN A 212 3.11 29.64 -21.66
CA GLN A 212 2.24 28.71 -22.35
C GLN A 212 1.86 27.53 -21.44
N TYR A 213 2.81 26.91 -20.74
CA TYR A 213 2.53 25.79 -19.84
C TYR A 213 1.68 26.22 -18.63
N LEU A 214 1.99 27.38 -18.05
CA LEU A 214 1.23 27.96 -16.96
C LEU A 214 -0.21 28.29 -17.36
N SER A 215 -0.48 28.60 -18.63
CA SER A 215 -1.85 28.88 -19.14
C SER A 215 -2.78 27.66 -19.17
N PHE A 216 -2.24 26.44 -19.12
CA PHE A 216 -3.02 25.21 -19.04
C PHE A 216 -3.31 24.76 -17.60
N LEU A 217 -2.70 25.44 -16.62
CA LEU A 217 -2.87 25.08 -15.21
C LEU A 217 -4.08 25.77 -14.62
N PRO A 218 -4.86 25.08 -13.77
CA PRO A 218 -5.95 25.71 -13.06
C PRO A 218 -5.42 26.74 -12.06
N ILE A 219 -6.17 27.83 -11.91
CA ILE A 219 -5.90 28.91 -10.95
C ILE A 219 -7.02 28.97 -9.92
N THR A 220 -6.68 29.35 -8.69
CA THR A 220 -7.69 29.59 -7.64
C THR A 220 -8.48 30.87 -7.94
N GLU A 221 -9.56 31.12 -7.19
CA GLU A 221 -10.34 32.36 -7.31
C GLU A 221 -9.49 33.62 -7.05
N GLU A 222 -8.45 33.50 -6.24
CA GLU A 222 -7.47 34.56 -5.94
C GLU A 222 -6.41 34.75 -7.03
N GLY A 223 -6.43 33.95 -8.10
CA GLY A 223 -5.47 34.02 -9.20
C GLY A 223 -4.13 33.36 -8.89
N GLU A 224 -4.09 32.42 -7.95
CA GLU A 224 -2.88 31.69 -7.56
C GLU A 224 -2.86 30.30 -8.21
N TYR A 225 -1.66 29.77 -8.47
CA TYR A 225 -1.49 28.37 -8.83
C TYR A 225 -1.46 27.50 -7.57
N LEU A 226 -2.15 26.36 -7.60
CA LEU A 226 -2.11 25.37 -6.55
C LEU A 226 -1.26 24.16 -6.98
N ALA A 227 -0.22 23.87 -6.21
CA ALA A 227 0.67 22.75 -6.47
C ALA A 227 0.88 21.87 -5.24
N SER A 228 1.13 20.59 -5.49
CA SER A 228 1.86 19.74 -4.56
C SER A 228 3.35 19.91 -4.84
N ALA A 229 4.08 20.47 -3.87
CA ALA A 229 5.52 20.65 -3.92
C ALA A 229 6.23 19.46 -3.27
N SER A 230 6.81 18.59 -4.10
CA SER A 230 7.61 17.44 -3.66
C SER A 230 9.09 17.82 -3.56
N LYS A 231 9.66 17.87 -2.35
CA LYS A 231 11.08 18.19 -2.16
C LYS A 231 11.95 17.05 -2.70
N ILE A 232 12.97 17.37 -3.48
CA ILE A 232 13.92 16.38 -4.00
C ILE A 232 14.77 15.87 -2.85
N VAL A 233 14.70 14.56 -2.59
CA VAL A 233 15.43 13.89 -1.51
C VAL A 233 16.95 14.05 -1.72
N PRO A 234 17.73 14.37 -0.67
CA PRO A 234 19.17 14.45 -0.77
C PRO A 234 19.81 13.07 -0.99
N GLY A 235 21.03 13.05 -1.52
CA GLY A 235 21.80 11.82 -1.76
C GLY A 235 21.91 11.46 -3.24
N ARG A 236 22.53 10.31 -3.52
CA ARG A 236 22.70 9.80 -4.89
C ARG A 236 21.52 8.91 -5.24
N ASN A 237 20.80 9.26 -6.31
CA ASN A 237 19.71 8.44 -6.84
C ASN A 237 20.25 7.09 -7.34
N ALA A 238 19.81 6.01 -6.70
CA ALA A 238 20.20 4.63 -7.00
C ALA A 238 19.15 3.89 -7.86
N GLY A 239 18.11 4.60 -8.33
CA GLY A 239 17.01 4.07 -9.12
C GLY A 239 15.80 3.70 -8.29
N TYR A 240 15.04 2.72 -8.78
CA TYR A 240 13.83 2.20 -8.17
C TYR A 240 14.14 0.89 -7.43
N PHE A 241 13.45 0.59 -6.33
CA PHE A 241 13.54 -0.74 -5.73
C PHE A 241 12.51 -1.69 -6.34
N SER A 242 12.88 -2.95 -6.52
CA SER A 242 11.96 -3.97 -7.02
C SER A 242 10.99 -4.41 -5.92
N PHE A 243 9.75 -4.77 -6.22
CA PHE A 243 8.90 -5.47 -5.26
C PHE A 243 9.23 -6.97 -5.18
N TYR A 244 10.01 -7.51 -6.12
CA TYR A 244 10.33 -8.93 -6.17
C TYR A 244 11.71 -9.26 -5.60
N SER A 245 12.77 -8.66 -6.15
CA SER A 245 14.16 -9.04 -5.86
C SER A 245 14.84 -8.06 -4.91
N ARG A 246 15.72 -8.57 -4.06
CA ARG A 246 16.69 -7.74 -3.33
C ARG A 246 17.66 -7.03 -4.28
N ARG A 247 18.22 -5.90 -3.85
CA ARG A 247 19.33 -5.23 -4.51
C ARG A 247 20.62 -6.04 -4.30
N LYS A 248 21.36 -6.30 -5.38
CA LYS A 248 22.58 -7.16 -5.32
C LYS A 248 23.84 -6.40 -4.89
N ASP A 249 23.86 -5.10 -5.12
CA ASP A 249 24.94 -4.18 -4.77
C ASP A 249 24.75 -3.53 -3.39
N ASP A 250 23.72 -3.92 -2.64
CA ASP A 250 23.51 -3.55 -1.25
C ASP A 250 23.75 -4.77 -0.34
N PRO A 251 24.84 -4.80 0.46
CA PRO A 251 25.12 -5.93 1.35
C PRO A 251 24.16 -6.02 2.55
N GLU A 252 23.49 -4.94 2.93
CA GLU A 252 22.53 -4.93 4.04
C GLU A 252 21.16 -5.47 3.61
N ASP A 253 20.86 -5.42 2.31
CA ASP A 253 19.65 -5.99 1.74
C ASP A 253 19.78 -7.51 1.51
N THR A 254 19.47 -8.25 2.56
CA THR A 254 19.65 -9.71 2.59
C THR A 254 18.42 -10.51 2.15
N ILE A 255 17.24 -9.89 2.16
CA ILE A 255 15.93 -10.56 2.01
C ILE A 255 15.27 -10.09 0.71
N ASN A 256 14.83 -11.02 -0.13
CA ASN A 256 14.07 -10.67 -1.33
C ASN A 256 12.83 -9.85 -0.97
N HIS A 257 12.58 -8.76 -1.70
CA HIS A 257 11.51 -7.83 -1.38
C HIS A 257 10.12 -8.49 -1.42
N ARG A 258 9.92 -9.53 -2.25
CA ARG A 258 8.71 -10.36 -2.24
C ARG A 258 8.41 -11.00 -0.89
N ASP A 259 9.45 -11.31 -0.13
CA ASP A 259 9.36 -12.03 1.14
C ASP A 259 9.31 -11.10 2.36
N ARG A 260 9.22 -9.78 2.12
CA ARG A 260 9.17 -8.77 3.17
C ARG A 260 7.72 -8.36 3.48
N ARG A 261 7.32 -8.48 4.75
CA ARG A 261 5.95 -8.17 5.20
C ARG A 261 5.54 -6.73 4.89
N GLU A 262 6.42 -5.77 5.14
CA GLU A 262 6.22 -4.34 4.86
C GLU A 262 6.07 -4.04 3.37
N ILE A 263 6.63 -4.85 2.46
CA ILE A 263 6.41 -4.67 1.01
C ILE A 263 5.09 -5.30 0.59
N ARG A 264 4.77 -6.51 1.08
CA ARG A 264 3.48 -7.16 0.82
C ARG A 264 2.31 -6.30 1.30
N ALA A 265 2.43 -5.76 2.52
CA ALA A 265 1.40 -4.94 3.17
C ALA A 265 1.13 -3.59 2.48
N ILE A 266 1.98 -3.14 1.56
CA ILE A 266 1.71 -1.94 0.75
C ILE A 266 0.34 -2.08 0.08
N SER A 267 -0.05 -3.28 -0.39
CA SER A 267 -1.37 -3.48 -1.01
C SER A 267 -2.54 -3.19 -0.05
N VAL A 268 -2.39 -3.52 1.24
CA VAL A 268 -3.41 -3.29 2.27
C VAL A 268 -3.52 -1.81 2.61
N PHE A 269 -2.40 -1.12 2.79
CA PHE A 269 -2.40 0.33 3.04
C PHE A 269 -2.87 1.12 1.81
N SER A 270 -2.54 0.63 0.61
CA SER A 270 -2.98 1.23 -0.65
C SER A 270 -4.48 1.05 -0.86
N MET A 271 -5.04 -0.08 -0.42
CA MET A 271 -6.48 -0.29 -0.36
C MET A 271 -7.16 0.73 0.57
N TRP A 272 -6.56 1.03 1.73
CA TRP A 272 -7.07 2.08 2.63
C TRP A 272 -7.09 3.45 1.96
N LEU A 273 -5.99 3.82 1.30
CA LEU A 273 -5.83 5.12 0.66
C LEU A 273 -6.40 5.20 -0.77
N ASN A 274 -7.01 4.13 -1.28
CA ASN A 274 -7.40 3.99 -2.69
C ASN A 274 -6.25 4.30 -3.68
N ASN A 275 -5.01 4.02 -3.27
CA ASN A 275 -3.84 4.20 -4.11
C ASN A 275 -3.72 3.01 -5.07
N TYR A 276 -4.33 3.13 -6.24
CA TYR A 276 -4.31 2.03 -7.21
C TYR A 276 -2.95 1.90 -7.93
N ASP A 277 -2.17 2.98 -7.98
CA ASP A 277 -1.01 3.14 -8.86
C ASP A 277 0.30 2.64 -8.20
N VAL A 278 0.22 1.63 -7.34
CA VAL A 278 1.40 1.08 -6.65
C VAL A 278 2.24 0.29 -7.64
N ARG A 279 3.38 0.85 -8.04
CA ARG A 279 4.34 0.24 -8.97
C ARG A 279 5.77 0.45 -8.51
N GLU A 280 6.69 -0.37 -9.03
CA GLU A 280 8.12 -0.22 -8.77
C GLU A 280 8.62 1.18 -9.21
N ASP A 281 8.09 1.73 -10.31
CA ASP A 281 8.39 3.08 -10.77
C ASP A 281 7.97 4.21 -9.82
N ASN A 282 7.07 3.91 -8.88
CA ASN A 282 6.61 4.84 -7.84
C ASN A 282 7.34 4.57 -6.51
N THR A 283 8.54 3.99 -6.60
CA THR A 283 9.49 3.87 -5.50
C THR A 283 10.71 4.76 -5.75
N LEU A 284 11.63 4.87 -4.79
CA LEU A 284 12.91 5.54 -5.02
C LEU A 284 13.94 5.07 -4.01
N ASP A 285 15.11 4.72 -4.52
CA ASP A 285 16.27 4.43 -3.69
C ASP A 285 17.25 5.58 -3.72
N MET A 286 17.63 6.02 -2.52
CA MET A 286 18.59 7.08 -2.32
C MET A 286 19.74 6.55 -1.48
N GLU A 287 20.95 6.62 -2.01
CA GLU A 287 22.15 6.43 -1.22
C GLU A 287 22.44 7.72 -0.45
N VAL A 288 22.33 7.61 0.87
CA VAL A 288 22.54 8.69 1.84
C VAL A 288 23.68 8.35 2.77
N VAL A 289 24.28 9.35 3.42
CA VAL A 289 25.31 9.13 4.44
C VAL A 289 24.67 9.23 5.81
N GLU A 290 24.60 8.12 6.53
CA GLU A 290 24.11 8.07 7.91
C GLU A 290 25.22 7.57 8.84
N ASN A 291 25.46 8.31 9.92
CA ASN A 291 26.52 7.99 10.90
C ASN A 291 27.90 7.73 10.25
N GLY A 292 28.21 8.48 9.19
CA GLY A 292 29.47 8.37 8.44
C GLY A 292 29.57 7.16 7.50
N ARG A 293 28.47 6.43 7.25
CA ARG A 293 28.43 5.28 6.34
C ARG A 293 27.40 5.50 5.22
N PRO A 294 27.68 5.06 3.98
CA PRO A 294 26.67 5.04 2.93
C PRO A 294 25.62 3.99 3.28
N VAL A 295 24.36 4.40 3.24
CA VAL A 295 23.17 3.55 3.46
C VAL A 295 22.20 3.84 2.33
N ILE A 296 21.60 2.80 1.77
CA ILE A 296 20.50 2.95 0.82
C ILE A 296 19.22 3.07 1.62
N LYS A 297 18.45 4.13 1.39
CA LYS A 297 17.09 4.29 1.90
C LYS A 297 16.08 4.10 0.78
N HIS A 298 15.01 3.38 1.12
CA HIS A 298 13.93 3.05 0.19
C HIS A 298 12.72 3.93 0.49
N TYR A 299 12.27 4.68 -0.50
CA TYR A 299 11.17 5.63 -0.41
C TYR A 299 9.98 5.17 -1.27
N LEU A 300 8.78 5.44 -0.77
CA LEU A 300 7.57 5.48 -1.60
C LEU A 300 7.39 6.92 -2.10
N ILE A 301 7.03 7.05 -3.38
CA ILE A 301 6.80 8.34 -4.04
C ILE A 301 5.54 8.30 -4.90
N ASP A 302 5.14 9.47 -5.39
CA ASP A 302 4.09 9.64 -6.39
C ASP A 302 2.70 9.16 -5.94
N PHE A 303 2.11 9.92 -5.01
CA PHE A 303 0.82 9.59 -4.41
C PHE A 303 -0.38 10.33 -5.02
N ASN A 304 -0.18 11.03 -6.16
CA ASN A 304 -1.21 11.82 -6.83
C ASN A 304 -2.36 10.98 -7.43
N SER A 305 -2.25 9.65 -7.35
CA SER A 305 -3.23 8.66 -7.78
C SER A 305 -3.94 7.97 -6.59
N ALA A 306 -3.77 8.50 -5.37
CA ALA A 306 -4.51 8.10 -4.19
C ALA A 306 -5.93 8.71 -4.15
N LEU A 307 -6.73 8.33 -3.15
CA LEU A 307 -8.09 8.81 -2.90
C LEU A 307 -8.96 8.70 -4.17
N GLY A 308 -9.64 9.78 -4.56
CA GLY A 308 -10.47 9.80 -5.78
C GLY A 308 -9.74 10.26 -7.03
N ALA A 309 -8.43 10.49 -6.98
CA ALA A 309 -7.63 11.02 -8.07
C ALA A 309 -7.01 9.92 -8.96
N ALA A 310 -6.83 10.19 -10.24
CA ALA A 310 -6.04 9.38 -11.17
C ALA A 310 -5.31 10.31 -12.15
N HIS A 311 -4.57 9.71 -13.09
CA HIS A 311 -3.89 10.48 -14.12
C HIS A 311 -4.90 11.34 -14.93
N GLY A 312 -4.81 12.65 -14.75
CA GLY A 312 -5.59 13.65 -15.49
C GLY A 312 -7.02 13.90 -15.01
N GLY A 313 -7.40 13.43 -13.81
CA GLY A 313 -8.72 13.74 -13.24
C GLY A 313 -9.23 12.67 -12.27
N PRO A 314 -10.56 12.46 -12.18
CA PRO A 314 -11.16 11.54 -11.22
C PRO A 314 -10.86 10.09 -11.60
N LYS A 315 -10.78 9.24 -10.58
CA LYS A 315 -10.46 7.83 -10.75
C LYS A 315 -11.54 7.10 -11.57
N PRO A 316 -11.17 6.34 -12.62
CA PRO A 316 -12.10 5.45 -13.29
C PRO A 316 -12.69 4.40 -12.33
N PRO A 317 -13.98 4.06 -12.46
CA PRO A 317 -14.67 3.13 -11.55
C PRO A 317 -14.14 1.69 -11.56
N MET A 318 -13.42 1.29 -12.61
CA MET A 318 -12.79 -0.04 -12.68
C MET A 318 -11.54 -0.15 -11.81
N PHE A 319 -10.91 0.97 -11.42
CA PHE A 319 -9.71 0.94 -10.58
C PHE A 319 -10.08 0.53 -9.16
N GLY A 320 -9.31 -0.39 -8.60
CA GLY A 320 -9.67 -1.08 -7.35
C GLY A 320 -10.37 -2.43 -7.58
N HIS A 321 -10.91 -2.70 -8.78
CA HIS A 321 -11.65 -3.93 -9.08
C HIS A 321 -10.94 -4.86 -10.09
N GLU A 322 -10.21 -4.29 -11.04
CA GLU A 322 -9.52 -5.03 -12.10
C GLU A 322 -8.07 -4.59 -12.23
N TYR A 323 -7.19 -5.54 -12.57
CA TYR A 323 -5.87 -5.21 -13.09
C TYR A 323 -6.00 -4.54 -14.46
N MET A 324 -4.94 -3.84 -14.89
CA MET A 324 -4.88 -3.28 -16.24
C MET A 324 -5.12 -4.35 -17.33
N ILE A 325 -4.61 -5.57 -17.12
CA ILE A 325 -4.98 -6.76 -17.90
C ILE A 325 -5.42 -7.85 -16.90
N ASP A 326 -6.74 -8.01 -16.74
CA ASP A 326 -7.30 -9.04 -15.87
C ASP A 326 -7.81 -10.24 -16.68
N TYR A 327 -6.99 -11.29 -16.80
CA TYR A 327 -7.35 -12.50 -17.55
C TYR A 327 -8.59 -13.21 -16.99
N GLY A 328 -8.83 -13.14 -15.67
CA GLY A 328 -9.97 -13.81 -15.04
C GLY A 328 -11.27 -13.12 -15.39
N GLU A 329 -11.31 -11.79 -15.25
CA GLU A 329 -12.47 -10.97 -15.62
C GLU A 329 -12.70 -10.98 -17.14
N THR A 330 -11.62 -10.98 -17.94
CA THR A 330 -11.69 -11.09 -19.41
C THR A 330 -12.30 -12.44 -19.83
N ALA A 331 -11.87 -13.55 -19.21
CA ALA A 331 -12.43 -14.87 -19.52
C ALA A 331 -13.91 -14.98 -19.14
N LYS A 332 -14.32 -14.45 -17.98
CA LYS A 332 -15.74 -14.40 -17.58
C LYS A 332 -16.57 -13.60 -18.57
N ALA A 333 -16.10 -12.41 -18.97
CA ALA A 333 -16.77 -11.57 -19.95
C ALA A 333 -16.89 -12.29 -21.31
N PHE A 334 -15.80 -12.90 -21.79
CA PHE A 334 -15.78 -13.67 -23.04
C PHE A 334 -16.76 -14.85 -23.02
N LEU A 335 -16.71 -15.69 -21.99
CA LEU A 335 -17.58 -16.87 -21.87
C LEU A 335 -19.06 -16.50 -21.67
N SER A 336 -19.33 -15.34 -21.06
CA SER A 336 -20.68 -14.80 -20.92
C SER A 336 -21.21 -14.12 -22.17
N LEU A 337 -20.40 -13.99 -23.24
CA LEU A 337 -20.73 -13.26 -24.46
C LEU A 337 -21.22 -11.82 -24.19
N GLY A 338 -20.67 -11.18 -23.15
CA GLY A 338 -21.05 -9.82 -22.73
C GLY A 338 -22.33 -9.72 -21.89
N LEU A 339 -22.99 -10.84 -21.56
CA LEU A 339 -24.17 -10.85 -20.70
C LEU A 339 -23.85 -10.73 -19.21
N TRP A 340 -22.59 -10.98 -18.83
CA TRP A 340 -22.16 -10.78 -17.46
C TRP A 340 -21.81 -9.32 -17.22
N GLU A 341 -22.60 -8.68 -16.37
CA GLU A 341 -22.28 -7.37 -15.82
C GLU A 341 -21.24 -7.51 -14.71
N LYS A 342 -20.13 -6.77 -14.86
CA LYS A 342 -19.06 -6.73 -13.87
C LYS A 342 -19.51 -5.98 -12.60
N PRO A 343 -19.00 -6.33 -11.41
CA PRO A 343 -19.40 -5.68 -10.16
C PRO A 343 -19.27 -4.15 -10.19
N TRP A 344 -18.19 -3.62 -10.74
CA TRP A 344 -17.98 -2.17 -10.85
C TRP A 344 -18.90 -1.51 -11.88
N GLN A 345 -19.30 -2.21 -12.97
CA GLN A 345 -20.28 -1.70 -13.93
C GLN A 345 -21.66 -1.58 -13.28
N LYS A 346 -22.05 -2.60 -12.51
CA LYS A 346 -23.29 -2.58 -11.75
C LYS A 346 -23.30 -1.40 -10.77
N LYS A 347 -22.22 -1.23 -10.01
CA LYS A 347 -22.07 -0.11 -9.07
C LYS A 347 -22.17 1.22 -9.80
N TRP A 348 -21.39 1.40 -10.87
CA TRP A 348 -21.38 2.62 -11.68
C TRP A 348 -22.77 3.04 -12.16
N ARG A 349 -23.58 2.08 -12.65
CA ARG A 349 -24.96 2.34 -13.05
C ARG A 349 -25.89 2.70 -11.88
N VAL A 350 -25.71 2.07 -10.72
CA VAL A 350 -26.60 2.30 -9.55
C VAL A 350 -26.37 3.67 -8.91
N VAL A 351 -25.11 4.14 -8.89
CA VAL A 351 -24.71 5.41 -8.25
C VAL A 351 -24.69 6.61 -9.21
N ASP A 352 -25.32 6.48 -10.39
CA ASP A 352 -25.36 7.50 -11.44
C ASP A 352 -23.99 8.15 -11.72
N GLU A 353 -22.94 7.32 -11.80
CA GLU A 353 -21.59 7.71 -12.21
C GLU A 353 -20.83 8.68 -11.27
N ARG A 354 -21.42 9.12 -10.15
CA ARG A 354 -20.79 10.07 -9.21
C ARG A 354 -21.11 9.73 -7.75
N PRO A 355 -20.17 9.11 -7.01
CA PRO A 355 -20.39 8.78 -5.60
C PRO A 355 -20.46 10.01 -4.69
N TYR A 356 -19.96 11.16 -5.17
CA TYR A 356 -20.01 12.46 -4.53
C TYR A 356 -19.89 13.56 -5.60
N GLU A 357 -20.51 14.72 -5.41
CA GLU A 357 -20.65 15.73 -6.45
C GLU A 357 -19.39 16.60 -6.67
N SER A 358 -18.51 16.71 -5.66
CA SER A 358 -17.35 17.61 -5.73
C SER A 358 -16.21 17.08 -6.64
N PRO A 359 -15.73 17.90 -7.60
CA PRO A 359 -14.54 17.58 -8.40
C PRO A 359 -13.25 17.40 -7.57
N ALA A 360 -13.14 18.08 -6.42
CA ALA A 360 -11.96 17.99 -5.54
C ALA A 360 -11.87 16.62 -4.82
N VAL A 361 -13.00 15.90 -4.72
CA VAL A 361 -13.04 14.56 -4.13
C VAL A 361 -12.83 13.47 -5.17
N GLY A 362 -13.42 13.63 -6.37
CA GLY A 362 -13.36 12.64 -7.44
C GLY A 362 -14.10 11.33 -7.11
N TYR A 363 -13.65 10.20 -7.66
CA TYR A 363 -14.32 8.91 -7.46
C TYR A 363 -13.76 8.16 -6.24
N PHE A 364 -14.32 8.43 -5.07
CA PHE A 364 -13.90 7.82 -3.81
C PHE A 364 -15.12 7.53 -2.91
N SER A 365 -15.45 6.25 -2.69
CA SER A 365 -16.57 5.84 -1.83
C SER A 365 -16.42 4.42 -1.34
N ASN A 366 -17.02 4.12 -0.19
CA ASN A 366 -17.07 2.79 0.42
C ASN A 366 -18.27 1.95 -0.02
N GLU A 367 -19.19 2.50 -0.82
CA GLU A 367 -20.32 1.75 -1.33
C GLU A 367 -19.84 0.59 -2.22
N GLY A 368 -20.19 -0.65 -1.89
CA GLY A 368 -19.69 -1.82 -2.61
C GLY A 368 -18.17 -2.03 -2.53
N PHE A 369 -17.49 -1.36 -1.61
CA PHE A 369 -16.09 -1.64 -1.31
C PHE A 369 -15.96 -2.98 -0.58
N ASP A 370 -15.09 -3.84 -1.10
CA ASP A 370 -14.83 -5.18 -0.57
C ASP A 370 -13.32 -5.38 -0.40
N PRO A 371 -12.83 -5.53 0.85
CA PRO A 371 -11.42 -5.74 1.12
C PRO A 371 -10.83 -7.00 0.47
N GLU A 372 -11.62 -8.07 0.29
CA GLU A 372 -11.12 -9.33 -0.26
C GLU A 372 -10.78 -9.22 -1.75
N SER A 373 -11.59 -8.48 -2.50
CA SER A 373 -11.49 -8.39 -3.96
C SER A 373 -10.77 -7.14 -4.47
N HIS A 374 -10.32 -6.25 -3.59
CA HIS A 374 -9.62 -5.03 -3.98
C HIS A 374 -8.29 -5.32 -4.69
N LYS A 375 -8.02 -4.62 -5.80
CA LYS A 375 -6.81 -4.77 -6.62
C LYS A 375 -6.11 -3.45 -6.86
N VAL A 376 -4.77 -3.48 -6.81
CA VAL A 376 -3.93 -2.44 -7.39
C VAL A 376 -3.87 -2.60 -8.92
N GLN A 377 -3.26 -1.64 -9.61
CA GLN A 377 -3.25 -1.59 -11.07
C GLN A 377 -2.58 -2.80 -11.73
N LEU A 378 -1.47 -3.28 -11.17
CA LEU A 378 -0.65 -4.35 -11.76
C LEU A 378 -0.60 -5.59 -10.87
N PRO A 379 -0.59 -6.81 -11.46
CA PRO A 379 -0.67 -8.07 -10.73
C PRO A 379 0.65 -8.53 -10.11
N TYR A 380 1.32 -7.67 -9.33
CA TYR A 380 2.59 -8.03 -8.69
C TYR A 380 2.44 -9.28 -7.78
N GLU A 381 3.31 -10.27 -7.98
CA GLU A 381 3.31 -11.51 -7.19
C GLU A 381 3.49 -11.23 -5.69
N THR A 382 4.23 -10.18 -5.33
CA THR A 382 4.42 -9.76 -3.92
C THR A 382 3.11 -9.46 -3.21
N PHE A 383 2.12 -8.88 -3.89
CA PHE A 383 0.80 -8.62 -3.31
C PHE A 383 -0.09 -9.87 -3.30
N ARG A 384 0.19 -10.85 -4.16
CA ARG A 384 -0.54 -12.12 -4.24
C ARG A 384 -0.07 -13.16 -3.22
N VAL A 385 1.14 -12.99 -2.68
CA VAL A 385 1.68 -13.81 -1.59
C VAL A 385 1.53 -13.13 -0.23
N LEU A 386 0.75 -12.05 -0.15
CA LEU A 386 0.28 -11.46 1.11
C LEU A 386 -0.42 -12.55 1.92
N THR A 387 0.08 -12.79 3.12
CA THR A 387 -0.46 -13.80 4.04
C THR A 387 -1.51 -13.21 4.97
N LYS A 388 -2.26 -14.08 5.66
CA LYS A 388 -3.19 -13.63 6.71
C LYS A 388 -2.47 -12.92 7.85
N ALA A 389 -1.26 -13.36 8.23
CA ALA A 389 -0.48 -12.66 9.26
C ALA A 389 0.03 -11.29 8.77
N ASP A 390 0.39 -11.16 7.49
CA ASP A 390 0.75 -9.86 6.90
C ASP A 390 -0.43 -8.88 6.94
N GLY A 391 -1.62 -9.35 6.56
CA GLY A 391 -2.85 -8.55 6.59
C GLY A 391 -3.28 -8.19 8.03
N PHE A 392 -3.18 -9.13 8.97
CA PHE A 392 -3.43 -8.87 10.39
C PHE A 392 -2.48 -7.80 10.95
N TRP A 393 -1.18 -7.92 10.66
CA TRP A 393 -0.18 -6.92 11.06
C TRP A 393 -0.51 -5.53 10.53
N ALA A 394 -0.86 -5.42 9.24
CA ALA A 394 -1.27 -4.16 8.63
C ALA A 394 -2.54 -3.58 9.28
N ALA A 395 -3.55 -4.43 9.53
CA ALA A 395 -4.80 -4.04 10.18
C ALA A 395 -4.59 -3.53 11.62
N LYS A 396 -3.67 -4.13 12.39
CA LYS A 396 -3.29 -3.61 13.71
C LYS A 396 -2.71 -2.21 13.63
N ILE A 397 -1.81 -1.96 12.67
CA ILE A 397 -1.25 -0.63 12.44
C ILE A 397 -2.37 0.34 12.08
N MET A 398 -3.26 -0.01 11.15
CA MET A 398 -4.39 0.83 10.77
C MET A 398 -5.28 1.19 11.96
N LYS A 399 -5.56 0.24 12.86
CA LYS A 399 -6.38 0.48 14.05
C LYS A 399 -5.69 1.25 15.17
N SER A 400 -4.38 1.50 15.08
CA SER A 400 -3.70 2.42 15.98
C SER A 400 -4.08 3.90 15.75
N PHE A 401 -4.57 4.24 14.56
CA PHE A 401 -5.02 5.58 14.21
C PHE A 401 -6.45 5.81 14.68
N THR A 402 -6.69 6.83 15.52
CA THR A 402 -8.04 7.25 15.88
C THR A 402 -8.69 8.05 14.75
N ASP A 403 -9.97 8.36 14.90
CA ASP A 403 -10.72 9.15 13.91
C ASP A 403 -10.16 10.58 13.82
N GLU A 404 -9.74 11.14 14.95
CA GLU A 404 -9.06 12.43 15.04
C GLU A 404 -7.68 12.40 14.37
N ASP A 405 -6.95 11.29 14.48
CA ASP A 405 -5.66 11.11 13.80
C ASP A 405 -5.85 11.11 12.27
N VAL A 406 -6.89 10.43 11.77
CA VAL A 406 -7.26 10.45 10.35
C VAL A 406 -7.63 11.86 9.89
N ARG A 407 -8.48 12.55 10.66
CA ARG A 407 -8.88 13.94 10.35
C ARG A 407 -7.68 14.89 10.34
N ALA A 408 -6.74 14.74 11.27
CA ALA A 408 -5.53 15.55 11.31
C ALA A 408 -4.68 15.40 10.04
N MET A 409 -4.53 14.19 9.51
CA MET A 409 -3.80 13.96 8.25
C MET A 409 -4.56 14.49 7.03
N VAL A 410 -5.89 14.42 7.01
CA VAL A 410 -6.71 14.91 5.89
C VAL A 410 -6.66 16.44 5.76
N LYS A 411 -6.53 17.19 6.87
CA LYS A 411 -6.33 18.66 6.86
C LYS A 411 -5.13 19.12 6.05
N ALA A 412 -4.12 18.25 5.88
CA ALA A 412 -2.95 18.55 5.06
C ALA A 412 -3.31 18.79 3.58
N GLY A 413 -4.46 18.30 3.12
CA GLY A 413 -4.99 18.54 1.77
C GLY A 413 -5.46 19.97 1.53
N ARG A 414 -5.75 20.75 2.59
CA ARG A 414 -6.14 22.16 2.51
C ARG A 414 -7.32 22.42 1.56
N TYR A 415 -8.35 21.57 1.61
CA TYR A 415 -9.56 21.73 0.82
C TYR A 415 -10.21 23.09 1.10
N SER A 416 -10.68 23.76 0.05
CA SER A 416 -11.42 25.03 0.18
C SER A 416 -12.83 24.80 0.72
N ASN A 417 -13.44 23.64 0.42
CA ASN A 417 -14.73 23.23 0.96
C ASN A 417 -14.56 22.27 2.15
N ALA A 418 -15.08 22.64 3.32
CA ALA A 418 -15.02 21.81 4.51
C ALA A 418 -15.82 20.50 4.37
N GLU A 419 -16.89 20.48 3.56
CA GLU A 419 -17.66 19.25 3.31
C GLU A 419 -16.85 18.20 2.54
N ASP A 420 -15.97 18.64 1.64
CA ASP A 420 -15.07 17.75 0.89
C ASP A 420 -14.04 17.12 1.84
N GLU A 421 -13.44 17.93 2.73
CA GLU A 421 -12.51 17.47 3.76
C GLU A 421 -13.18 16.42 4.68
N ASP A 422 -14.38 16.73 5.16
CA ASP A 422 -15.15 15.85 6.04
C ASP A 422 -15.55 14.55 5.34
N TYR A 423 -15.92 14.61 4.06
CA TYR A 423 -16.24 13.43 3.26
C TYR A 423 -15.04 12.51 3.08
N ILE A 424 -13.87 13.05 2.74
CA ILE A 424 -12.62 12.29 2.61
C ILE A 424 -12.27 11.62 3.94
N ALA A 425 -12.29 12.39 5.05
CA ALA A 425 -11.97 11.86 6.36
C ALA A 425 -12.93 10.75 6.79
N LYS A 426 -14.24 10.97 6.65
CA LYS A 426 -15.26 9.97 6.97
C LYS A 426 -15.06 8.70 6.15
N THR A 427 -14.85 8.83 4.85
CA THR A 427 -14.65 7.68 3.96
C THR A 427 -13.41 6.88 4.35
N LEU A 428 -12.30 7.54 4.70
CA LEU A 428 -11.07 6.89 5.19
C LEU A 428 -11.28 6.19 6.55
N ILE A 429 -12.00 6.80 7.48
CA ILE A 429 -12.32 6.24 8.80
C ILE A 429 -13.14 4.94 8.63
N GLU A 430 -14.23 5.00 7.88
CA GLU A 430 -15.08 3.85 7.63
C GLU A 430 -14.31 2.74 6.90
N ARG A 431 -13.49 3.11 5.90
CA ARG A 431 -12.69 2.14 5.14
C ARG A 431 -11.63 1.47 6.01
N ARG A 432 -10.99 2.20 6.92
CA ARG A 432 -10.05 1.65 7.93
C ARG A 432 -10.72 0.50 8.68
N ASP A 433 -11.94 0.72 9.15
CA ASP A 433 -12.67 -0.23 9.98
C ASP A 433 -13.17 -1.43 9.16
N MET A 434 -13.61 -1.23 7.91
CA MET A 434 -13.96 -2.32 6.99
C MET A 434 -12.76 -3.24 6.72
N ILE A 435 -11.59 -2.67 6.41
CA ILE A 435 -10.36 -3.42 6.12
C ILE A 435 -9.88 -4.17 7.36
N ALA A 436 -9.82 -3.49 8.51
CA ALA A 436 -9.35 -4.11 9.73
C ALA A 436 -10.28 -5.24 10.21
N ARG A 437 -11.60 -5.05 10.08
CA ARG A 437 -12.58 -6.09 10.41
C ARG A 437 -12.42 -7.32 9.52
N TYR A 438 -12.17 -7.13 8.22
CA TYR A 438 -11.88 -8.24 7.30
C TYR A 438 -10.63 -9.00 7.73
N TRP A 439 -9.50 -8.34 7.93
CA TRP A 439 -8.26 -9.03 8.29
C TRP A 439 -8.30 -9.69 9.67
N PHE A 440 -9.05 -9.12 10.62
CA PHE A 440 -9.27 -9.76 11.93
C PHE A 440 -10.19 -11.00 11.84
N SER A 441 -11.05 -11.09 10.83
CA SER A 441 -11.84 -12.31 10.60
C SER A 441 -11.05 -13.42 9.90
N GLN A 442 -9.97 -13.08 9.19
CA GLN A 442 -9.13 -14.07 8.51
C GLN A 442 -8.20 -14.84 9.46
N THR A 443 -7.92 -14.35 10.66
CA THR A 443 -6.99 -14.98 11.61
C THR A 443 -7.55 -15.06 13.03
N THR A 444 -6.73 -15.47 14.00
CA THR A 444 -6.99 -15.32 15.44
C THR A 444 -6.57 -13.92 15.87
N PRO A 445 -7.50 -12.98 16.12
CA PRO A 445 -7.16 -11.57 16.32
C PRO A 445 -6.76 -11.28 17.77
N LEU A 446 -5.82 -12.07 18.32
CA LEU A 446 -5.36 -11.95 19.70
C LEU A 446 -4.01 -11.24 19.75
N ASP A 447 -3.84 -10.34 20.70
CA ASP A 447 -2.57 -9.63 20.92
C ASP A 447 -2.40 -9.26 22.41
N GLN A 448 -1.33 -8.54 22.76
CA GLN A 448 -1.03 -8.05 24.11
C GLN A 448 -1.00 -9.18 25.15
N PHE A 449 -0.28 -10.25 24.81
CA PHE A 449 -0.08 -11.39 25.69
C PHE A 449 0.79 -11.02 26.89
N GLU A 450 0.30 -11.29 28.09
CA GLU A 450 1.00 -11.05 29.35
C GLU A 450 0.88 -12.28 30.25
N LEU A 451 2.02 -12.78 30.74
CA LEU A 451 2.05 -13.85 31.73
C LEU A 451 2.31 -13.25 33.11
N SER A 452 1.38 -13.45 34.04
CA SER A 452 1.53 -13.07 35.44
C SER A 452 1.41 -14.32 36.32
N GLY A 453 2.54 -14.80 36.85
CA GLY A 453 2.60 -16.09 37.53
C GLY A 453 2.30 -17.24 36.56
N ASN A 454 1.20 -17.96 36.78
CA ASN A 454 0.71 -19.02 35.90
C ASN A 454 -0.52 -18.60 35.07
N VAL A 455 -0.88 -17.32 35.06
CA VAL A 455 -2.07 -16.83 34.35
C VAL A 455 -1.63 -16.04 33.12
N LEU A 456 -1.98 -16.54 31.94
CA LEU A 456 -1.77 -15.87 30.66
C LEU A 456 -3.00 -15.03 30.33
N ARG A 457 -2.85 -13.72 30.21
CA ARG A 457 -3.87 -12.78 29.71
C ARG A 457 -3.52 -12.36 28.29
N PHE A 458 -4.56 -12.04 27.51
CA PHE A 458 -4.42 -11.49 26.18
C PHE A 458 -5.60 -10.58 25.88
N ARG A 459 -5.55 -9.87 24.77
CA ARG A 459 -6.63 -9.03 24.26
C ARG A 459 -7.16 -9.61 22.97
N ASP A 460 -8.47 -9.80 22.91
CA ASP A 460 -9.18 -10.04 21.66
C ASP A 460 -9.44 -8.69 20.97
N LEU A 461 -8.73 -8.44 19.88
CA LEU A 461 -8.83 -7.18 19.16
C LEU A 461 -10.18 -7.03 18.45
N ALA A 462 -10.81 -8.12 18.00
CA ALA A 462 -12.12 -8.03 17.38
C ALA A 462 -13.17 -7.60 18.40
N LEU A 463 -13.18 -8.21 19.59
CA LEU A 463 -14.07 -7.77 20.68
C LEU A 463 -13.75 -6.37 21.18
N HIS A 464 -12.46 -6.02 21.29
CA HIS A 464 -12.03 -4.69 21.72
C HIS A 464 -12.61 -3.56 20.88
N TYR A 465 -12.76 -3.78 19.56
CA TYR A 465 -13.38 -2.82 18.63
C TYR A 465 -14.87 -3.06 18.40
N GLY A 466 -15.51 -3.95 19.17
CA GLY A 466 -16.96 -4.22 19.08
C GLY A 466 -17.38 -5.06 17.86
N TRP A 467 -16.48 -5.86 17.29
CA TRP A 467 -16.73 -6.71 16.12
C TRP A 467 -16.99 -8.17 16.49
N GLY A 468 -17.90 -8.40 17.44
CA GLY A 468 -18.32 -9.72 17.87
C GLY A 468 -19.17 -9.65 19.13
N ASP A 469 -19.78 -10.78 19.48
CA ASP A 469 -20.51 -10.96 20.73
C ASP A 469 -19.62 -11.73 21.71
N PRO A 470 -19.24 -11.15 22.87
CA PRO A 470 -18.46 -11.84 23.89
C PRO A 470 -19.07 -13.17 24.35
N ASP A 471 -20.40 -13.27 24.36
CA ASP A 471 -21.12 -14.48 24.82
C ASP A 471 -21.12 -15.59 23.76
N ALA A 472 -20.60 -15.31 22.56
CA ALA A 472 -20.52 -16.21 21.42
C ALA A 472 -19.09 -16.66 21.10
N ILE A 473 -18.12 -16.42 21.99
CA ILE A 473 -16.70 -16.72 21.75
C ILE A 473 -16.17 -17.72 22.78
N ASP A 474 -15.50 -18.76 22.27
CA ASP A 474 -14.72 -19.70 23.08
C ASP A 474 -13.24 -19.67 22.65
N TYR A 475 -12.36 -19.43 23.59
CA TYR A 475 -10.90 -19.54 23.42
C TYR A 475 -10.47 -20.96 23.75
N THR A 476 -9.73 -21.60 22.84
CA THR A 476 -9.14 -22.92 23.07
C THR A 476 -7.62 -22.86 22.97
N ALA A 477 -6.90 -23.34 23.98
CA ALA A 477 -5.44 -23.44 23.97
C ALA A 477 -4.97 -24.89 24.08
N GLU A 478 -4.24 -25.35 23.07
CA GLU A 478 -3.49 -26.60 23.10
C GLU A 478 -2.10 -26.36 23.69
N VAL A 479 -1.77 -27.03 24.79
CA VAL A 479 -0.51 -26.86 25.52
C VAL A 479 0.46 -27.99 25.18
N PHE A 480 1.70 -27.65 24.82
CA PHE A 480 2.78 -28.58 24.50
C PHE A 480 4.00 -28.29 25.38
N ALA A 481 4.26 -29.17 26.34
CA ALA A 481 5.27 -29.01 27.36
C ALA A 481 6.55 -29.82 27.00
N GLY A 482 7.28 -29.36 25.99
CA GLY A 482 8.54 -29.92 25.50
C GLY A 482 8.65 -29.94 23.97
N SER A 483 9.86 -30.02 23.43
CA SER A 483 10.07 -29.96 21.97
C SER A 483 9.56 -31.21 21.25
N LYS A 484 8.84 -31.03 20.14
CA LYS A 484 8.48 -32.06 19.13
C LYS A 484 7.37 -33.08 19.50
N ARG A 485 6.47 -32.76 20.45
CA ARG A 485 5.26 -33.58 20.68
C ARG A 485 4.20 -33.31 19.61
N ARG A 486 3.54 -34.38 19.14
CA ARG A 486 2.44 -34.30 18.15
C ARG A 486 1.05 -34.16 18.79
N LYS A 487 0.91 -34.53 20.06
CA LYS A 487 -0.34 -34.42 20.82
C LYS A 487 -0.17 -33.39 21.93
N PRO A 488 -1.21 -32.59 22.24
CA PRO A 488 -1.17 -31.67 23.36
C PRO A 488 -1.09 -32.44 24.68
N ASP A 489 -0.37 -31.88 25.63
CA ASP A 489 -0.31 -32.36 27.02
C ASP A 489 -1.57 -31.98 27.81
N GLU A 490 -2.21 -30.87 27.40
CA GLU A 490 -3.43 -30.34 28.00
C GLU A 490 -4.16 -29.46 26.98
N ILE A 491 -5.48 -29.44 27.04
CA ILE A 491 -6.33 -28.54 26.26
C ILE A 491 -7.12 -27.70 27.26
N LEU A 492 -6.99 -26.39 27.16
CA LEU A 492 -7.68 -25.42 27.99
C LEU A 492 -8.76 -24.73 27.17
N THR A 493 -9.89 -24.46 27.80
CA THR A 493 -10.99 -23.68 27.21
C THR A 493 -11.36 -22.55 28.14
N SER A 494 -11.65 -21.37 27.59
CA SER A 494 -12.07 -20.20 28.35
C SER A 494 -13.05 -19.35 27.53
N GLN A 495 -14.00 -18.72 28.21
CA GLN A 495 -14.90 -17.70 27.63
C GLN A 495 -14.37 -16.28 27.87
N GLU A 496 -13.39 -16.13 28.74
CA GLU A 496 -12.67 -14.89 28.97
C GLU A 496 -11.27 -14.96 28.32
N PRO A 497 -10.65 -13.82 27.94
CA PRO A 497 -9.35 -13.80 27.26
C PRO A 497 -8.19 -14.03 28.24
N VAL A 498 -8.26 -15.17 28.93
CA VAL A 498 -7.35 -15.59 29.99
C VAL A 498 -7.24 -17.11 30.04
N PHE A 499 -6.04 -17.63 30.27
CA PHE A 499 -5.81 -19.03 30.59
C PHE A 499 -5.06 -19.18 31.91
N SER A 500 -5.58 -20.03 32.80
CA SER A 500 -4.86 -20.47 34.00
C SER A 500 -4.06 -21.72 33.67
N LEU A 501 -2.74 -21.58 33.56
CA LEU A 501 -1.84 -22.66 33.21
C LEU A 501 -1.47 -23.49 34.44
N ASN A 502 -1.21 -24.78 34.25
CA ASN A 502 -0.66 -25.60 35.33
C ASN A 502 0.73 -25.05 35.75
N PRO A 503 0.98 -24.76 37.03
CA PRO A 503 2.26 -24.22 37.49
C PRO A 503 3.49 -25.04 37.07
N ARG A 504 3.34 -26.35 36.83
CA ARG A 504 4.41 -27.23 36.33
C ARG A 504 4.96 -26.85 34.94
N TYR A 505 4.23 -26.02 34.19
CA TYR A 505 4.62 -25.51 32.89
C TYR A 505 5.50 -24.27 33.01
N ILE A 506 5.30 -23.48 34.07
CA ILE A 506 6.06 -22.26 34.34
C ILE A 506 7.16 -22.61 35.34
N SER A 507 8.25 -23.20 34.84
CA SER A 507 9.37 -23.67 35.65
C SER A 507 10.71 -23.27 35.04
N PRO A 508 11.77 -23.09 35.85
CA PRO A 508 13.09 -22.72 35.36
C PRO A 508 13.58 -23.70 34.28
N ASN A 509 14.17 -23.15 33.22
CA ASN A 509 14.72 -23.91 32.08
C ASN A 509 13.71 -24.72 31.26
N ARG A 510 12.40 -24.43 31.36
CA ARG A 510 11.36 -25.07 30.55
C ARG A 510 10.67 -24.06 29.64
N THR A 511 10.54 -24.41 28.37
CA THR A 511 9.67 -23.69 27.43
C THR A 511 8.40 -24.47 27.16
N VAL A 512 7.30 -23.74 26.96
CA VAL A 512 5.97 -24.29 26.69
C VAL A 512 5.42 -23.61 25.46
N GLU A 513 4.93 -24.41 24.51
CA GLU A 513 4.23 -23.92 23.33
C GLU A 513 2.72 -23.99 23.58
N LEU A 514 2.02 -22.89 23.34
CA LEU A 514 0.57 -22.84 23.30
C LEU A 514 0.13 -22.55 21.87
N ARG A 515 -0.86 -23.28 21.38
CA ARG A 515 -1.58 -22.95 20.15
C ARG A 515 -2.99 -22.53 20.53
N ILE A 516 -3.27 -21.25 20.39
CA ILE A 516 -4.53 -20.64 20.80
C ILE A 516 -5.39 -20.42 19.56
N ARG A 517 -6.65 -20.85 19.62
CA ARG A 517 -7.67 -20.62 18.60
C ARG A 517 -8.87 -19.91 19.20
N VAL A 518 -9.59 -19.20 18.35
CA VAL A 518 -10.85 -18.54 18.66
C VAL A 518 -11.94 -19.26 17.88
N SER A 519 -12.92 -19.80 18.59
CA SER A 519 -14.11 -20.37 18.00
C SER A 519 -15.26 -19.40 18.22
N ARG A 520 -15.93 -18.98 17.14
CA ARG A 520 -17.13 -18.15 17.23
C ARG A 520 -18.36 -18.99 16.95
N ARG A 521 -19.42 -18.79 17.72
CA ARG A 521 -20.66 -19.53 17.56
C ARG A 521 -21.28 -19.23 16.19
N GLY A 522 -21.32 -20.23 15.32
CA GLY A 522 -21.81 -20.10 13.94
C GLY A 522 -20.74 -20.22 12.86
N ASP A 523 -19.45 -20.18 13.22
CA ASP A 523 -18.37 -20.50 12.28
C ASP A 523 -18.32 -22.02 12.05
N GLU A 524 -18.13 -22.44 10.80
CA GLU A 524 -18.03 -23.87 10.44
C GLU A 524 -16.69 -24.49 10.89
N ASP A 525 -15.62 -23.70 10.86
CA ASP A 525 -14.26 -24.11 11.19
C ASP A 525 -13.64 -23.13 12.21
N PRO A 526 -12.79 -23.61 13.15
CA PRO A 526 -12.08 -22.74 14.07
C PRO A 526 -11.04 -21.88 13.35
N SER A 527 -10.73 -20.70 13.90
CA SER A 527 -9.71 -19.81 13.34
C SER A 527 -8.33 -20.46 13.24
N PRO A 528 -7.44 -20.01 12.32
CA PRO A 528 -6.01 -20.37 12.34
C PRO A 528 -5.40 -20.12 13.73
N TYR A 529 -4.47 -20.95 14.20
CA TYR A 529 -3.96 -20.74 15.56
C TYR A 529 -2.96 -19.59 15.63
N ILE A 530 -2.86 -18.97 16.81
CA ILE A 530 -1.68 -18.20 17.20
C ILE A 530 -0.79 -19.05 18.10
N LYS A 531 0.50 -19.14 17.76
CA LYS A 531 1.51 -19.85 18.52
C LYS A 531 2.19 -18.90 19.49
N ILE A 532 2.16 -19.27 20.77
CA ILE A 532 2.82 -18.55 21.85
C ILE A 532 3.86 -19.47 22.48
N ILE A 533 5.09 -19.01 22.65
CA ILE A 533 6.10 -19.70 23.46
C ILE A 533 6.27 -18.94 24.76
N LEU A 534 6.15 -19.66 25.89
CA LEU A 534 6.31 -19.14 27.24
C LEU A 534 7.49 -19.80 27.96
N ASP A 535 8.06 -19.09 28.91
CA ASP A 535 8.88 -19.65 30.00
C ASP A 535 8.61 -18.91 31.34
N GLU A 536 9.42 -19.17 32.36
CA GLU A 536 9.28 -18.53 33.69
C GLU A 536 9.35 -16.99 33.67
N GLY A 537 10.03 -16.41 32.69
CA GLY A 537 10.18 -14.97 32.54
C GLY A 537 9.18 -14.33 31.57
N GLY A 538 8.18 -15.08 31.11
CA GLY A 538 7.05 -14.55 30.35
C GLY A 538 6.95 -15.05 28.91
N VAL A 539 6.35 -14.22 28.06
CA VAL A 539 6.18 -14.50 26.63
C VAL A 539 7.51 -14.35 25.90
N ARG A 540 7.94 -15.40 25.21
CA ARG A 540 9.21 -15.45 24.46
C ARG A 540 9.04 -15.39 22.96
N GLN A 541 7.91 -15.87 22.45
CA GLN A 541 7.64 -15.83 21.02
C GLN A 541 6.13 -15.74 20.77
N ILE A 542 5.76 -14.98 19.75
CA ILE A 542 4.41 -14.92 19.19
C ILE A 542 4.53 -15.20 17.69
N ARG A 543 3.61 -15.98 17.13
CA ARG A 543 3.56 -16.26 15.69
C ARG A 543 2.15 -16.61 15.25
N HIS A 544 1.57 -15.87 14.33
CA HIS A 544 0.30 -16.25 13.69
C HIS A 544 0.52 -17.36 12.66
N GLU A 545 -0.46 -18.25 12.54
CA GLU A 545 -0.54 -19.22 11.44
C GLU A 545 -1.05 -18.51 10.17
N ASP A 546 -0.35 -18.77 9.06
CA ASP A 546 -0.66 -18.30 7.71
C ASP A 546 -1.59 -19.30 6.99
#